data_AF-A0A933HZS5-F1
#
_entry.id   AF-A0A933HZS5-F1
#
_cell.length_a   1.000
_cell.length_b   1.000
_cell.length_c   1.000
_cell.angle_alpha   90.00
_cell.angle_beta   90.00
_cell.angle_gamma   90.00
#
_symmetry.space_group_name_H-M   'P 1'
#
loop_
_entity.id
_entity.type
_entity.pdbx_description
1 polymer ?
#
loop_
_entity_poly.entity_id
_entity_poly.type
_entity_poly.pdbx_seq_one_letter_code
_entity_poly.pdbx_strand_id
1 'polypeptide(L)'
;MSRLVYLKGVSSIAIDAGKCTGCGLCLEVCPHAVLELAGGKARVADLDACMECGACAKNCPSCAVSVAAGVGCAQAVIRGAVKGSEPACGCSGTHPDTDCC
;
A
#
# COMPACT_ATOMS: atom_id res chain seq x y z
N MET A 1 25.88 0.36 6.34
CA MET A 1 24.79 -0.07 5.45
C MET A 1 23.75 1.02 5.45
N SER A 2 23.47 1.61 4.29
CA SER A 2 22.57 2.75 4.12
C SER A 2 21.14 2.34 4.48
N ARG A 3 20.45 3.15 5.30
CA ARG A 3 19.03 2.99 5.61
C ARG A 3 18.24 3.09 4.30
N LEU A 4 17.46 2.05 3.98
CA LEU A 4 16.58 2.06 2.82
C LEU A 4 15.46 3.06 3.07
N VAL A 5 15.44 4.14 2.30
CA VAL A 5 14.39 5.16 2.30
C VAL A 5 13.79 5.14 0.91
N TYR A 6 12.51 4.80 0.82
CA TYR A 6 11.75 4.87 -0.42
C TYR A 6 11.33 6.31 -0.69
N LEU A 7 10.50 6.89 0.20
CA LEU A 7 10.03 8.28 0.15
C LEU A 7 9.68 8.77 1.55
N LYS A 8 10.02 10.02 1.90
CA LYS A 8 9.83 10.54 3.26
C LYS A 8 8.40 11.02 3.50
N GLY A 9 7.70 10.44 4.48
CA GLY A 9 6.44 10.96 5.03
C GLY A 9 5.23 10.91 4.11
N VAL A 10 5.27 10.12 3.03
CA VAL A 10 4.19 10.07 2.03
C VAL A 10 3.42 8.75 1.99
N SER A 11 3.90 7.71 2.67
CA SER A 11 3.23 6.41 2.62
C SER A 11 1.87 6.45 3.31
N SER A 12 0.85 5.94 2.64
CA SER A 12 -0.54 5.86 3.08
C SER A 12 -0.82 4.68 4.02
N ILE A 13 0.19 3.90 4.38
CA ILE A 13 0.03 2.71 5.20
C ILE A 13 -0.56 3.06 6.57
N ALA A 14 -1.65 2.37 6.95
CA ALA A 14 -2.31 2.55 8.22
C ALA A 14 -2.76 1.21 8.81
N ILE A 15 -2.86 1.15 10.13
CA ILE A 15 -3.27 -0.05 10.87
C ILE A 15 -4.41 0.31 11.83
N ASP A 16 -5.53 -0.38 11.69
CA ASP A 16 -6.65 -0.34 12.61
C ASP A 16 -6.37 -1.28 13.80
N ALA A 17 -6.05 -0.68 14.96
CA ALA A 17 -5.74 -1.43 16.18
C ALA A 17 -6.95 -2.23 16.73
N GLY A 18 -8.17 -1.80 16.42
CA GLY A 18 -9.41 -2.48 16.82
C GLY A 18 -9.61 -3.80 16.08
N LYS A 19 -9.25 -3.84 14.79
CA LYS A 19 -9.32 -5.05 13.95
C LYS A 19 -8.06 -5.92 14.01
N CYS A 20 -6.92 -5.35 14.37
CA CYS A 20 -5.66 -6.08 14.39
C CYS A 20 -5.69 -7.19 15.45
N THR A 21 -5.42 -8.43 15.06
CA THR A 21 -5.38 -9.58 15.99
C THR A 21 -3.97 -9.87 16.51
N GLY A 22 -2.95 -9.18 15.99
CA GLY A 22 -1.54 -9.45 16.34
C GLY A 22 -0.93 -10.69 15.68
N CYS A 23 -1.58 -11.26 14.66
CA CYS A 23 -1.14 -12.53 14.03
C CYS A 23 0.24 -12.50 13.34
N GLY A 24 0.82 -11.33 13.07
CA GLY A 24 2.18 -11.22 12.55
C GLY A 24 2.35 -11.40 11.04
N LEU A 25 1.36 -11.90 10.29
CA LEU A 25 1.47 -12.16 8.84
C LEU A 25 1.95 -10.95 8.02
N CYS A 26 1.52 -9.75 8.39
CA CYS A 26 1.94 -8.52 7.72
C CYS A 26 3.46 -8.24 7.84
N LEU A 27 4.11 -8.70 8.92
CA LEU A 27 5.56 -8.61 9.09
C LEU A 27 6.29 -9.58 8.16
N GLU A 28 5.77 -10.81 8.02
CA GLU A 28 6.39 -11.85 7.18
C GLU A 28 6.36 -11.51 5.69
N VAL A 29 5.25 -10.93 5.22
CA VAL A 29 5.08 -10.61 3.79
C VAL A 29 5.68 -9.26 3.40
N CYS A 30 6.19 -8.46 4.35
CA CYS A 30 6.75 -7.15 4.06
C CYS A 30 8.21 -7.28 3.61
N PRO A 31 8.53 -7.04 2.33
CA PRO A 31 9.90 -7.21 1.82
C PRO A 31 10.89 -6.20 2.44
N HIS A 32 10.39 -5.09 2.96
CA HIS A 32 11.18 -4.01 3.53
C HIS A 32 11.11 -3.95 5.07
N ALA A 33 10.45 -4.94 5.71
CA ALA A 33 10.31 -5.03 7.16
C ALA A 33 9.88 -3.73 7.85
N VAL A 34 8.91 -3.01 7.26
CA VAL A 34 8.46 -1.69 7.76
C VAL A 34 7.49 -1.76 8.94
N LEU A 35 7.11 -2.97 9.34
CA LEU A 35 6.12 -3.25 10.37
C LEU A 35 6.77 -3.98 11.55
N GLU A 36 6.30 -3.70 12.75
CA GLU A 36 6.69 -4.37 13.99
C GLU A 36 5.47 -4.80 14.80
N LEU A 37 5.67 -5.68 15.78
CA LEU A 37 4.68 -6.02 16.79
C LEU A 37 4.99 -5.27 18.08
N ALA A 38 4.07 -4.42 18.52
CA ALA A 38 4.15 -3.68 19.76
C ALA A 38 2.86 -3.87 20.56
N GLY A 39 2.96 -4.35 21.80
CA GLY A 39 1.79 -4.58 22.66
C GLY A 39 0.77 -5.56 22.08
N GLY A 40 1.24 -6.58 21.35
CA GLY A 40 0.36 -7.57 20.70
C GLY A 40 -0.40 -7.05 19.48
N LYS A 41 -0.05 -5.88 18.95
CA LYS A 41 -0.65 -5.27 17.76
C LYS A 41 0.43 -4.88 16.76
N ALA A 42 0.11 -4.96 15.48
CA ALA A 42 1.02 -4.49 14.43
C ALA A 42 1.12 -2.95 14.46
N ARG A 43 2.32 -2.43 14.22
CA ARG A 43 2.63 -0.99 14.17
C ARG A 43 3.58 -0.72 13.00
N VAL A 44 3.48 0.46 12.39
CA VAL A 44 4.43 0.93 11.38
C VAL A 44 5.71 1.44 12.08
N ALA A 45 6.83 0.76 11.83
CA ALA A 45 8.13 1.06 12.42
C ALA A 45 8.98 2.00 11.53
N ASP A 46 8.94 1.80 10.21
CA ASP A 46 9.66 2.66 9.25
C ASP A 46 8.77 3.06 8.07
N LEU A 47 7.99 4.12 8.28
CA LEU A 47 7.05 4.65 7.28
C LEU A 47 7.75 4.98 5.94
N ASP A 48 8.98 5.50 6.02
CA ASP A 48 9.72 6.02 4.87
C ASP A 48 10.30 4.91 3.99
N ALA A 49 10.38 3.68 4.49
CA ALA A 49 10.81 2.51 3.74
C ALA A 49 9.64 1.81 3.01
N CYS A 50 8.39 2.19 3.29
CA CYS A 50 7.22 1.56 2.72
C CYS A 50 7.07 1.94 1.24
N MET A 51 7.11 0.95 0.37
CA MET A 51 6.93 1.13 -1.09
C MET A 51 5.48 0.98 -1.56
N GLU A 52 4.54 0.89 -0.62
CA GLU A 52 3.11 0.74 -0.91
C GLU A 52 2.77 -0.46 -1.83
N CYS A 53 3.50 -1.58 -1.67
CA CYS A 53 3.28 -2.77 -2.50
C CYS A 53 1.95 -3.50 -2.23
N GLY A 54 1.30 -3.22 -1.09
CA GLY A 54 0.02 -3.84 -0.72
C GLY A 54 0.08 -5.26 -0.18
N ALA A 55 1.27 -5.86 -0.06
CA ALA A 55 1.41 -7.24 0.42
C ALA A 55 0.81 -7.44 1.83
N CYS A 56 1.06 -6.50 2.74
CA CYS A 56 0.53 -6.54 4.11
C CYS A 56 -1.00 -6.49 4.15
N ALA A 57 -1.63 -5.61 3.37
CA ALA A 57 -3.09 -5.47 3.31
C ALA A 57 -3.75 -6.72 2.71
N LYS A 58 -3.19 -7.28 1.63
CA LYS A 58 -3.71 -8.49 0.96
C LYS A 58 -3.67 -9.75 1.84
N ASN A 59 -2.70 -9.83 2.75
CA ASN A 59 -2.49 -11.00 3.61
C ASN A 59 -3.00 -10.80 5.05
N CYS A 60 -3.67 -9.69 5.34
CA CYS A 60 -4.24 -9.45 6.66
C CYS A 60 -5.61 -10.13 6.80
N PRO A 61 -5.75 -11.24 7.55
CA PRO A 61 -7.00 -11.98 7.64
C PRO A 61 -8.15 -11.19 8.28
N SER A 62 -7.82 -10.22 9.14
CA SER A 62 -8.80 -9.34 9.79
C SER A 62 -8.99 -8.00 9.08
N CYS A 63 -8.41 -7.82 7.89
CA CYS A 63 -8.47 -6.56 7.13
C CYS A 63 -8.11 -5.31 7.96
N ALA A 64 -7.14 -5.46 8.87
CA ALA A 64 -6.70 -4.40 9.79
C ALA A 64 -5.64 -3.48 9.19
N VAL A 65 -5.00 -3.86 8.09
CA VAL A 65 -3.96 -3.06 7.41
C VAL A 65 -4.52 -2.51 6.12
N SER A 66 -4.34 -1.20 5.89
CA SER A 66 -4.67 -0.53 4.65
C SER A 66 -3.45 0.19 4.08
N VAL A 67 -3.36 0.26 2.75
CA VAL A 67 -2.36 1.03 2.02
C VAL A 67 -2.90 1.27 0.60
N ALA A 68 -2.66 2.45 0.04
CA ALA A 68 -2.99 2.78 -1.34
C ALA A 68 -2.00 2.07 -2.28
N ALA A 69 -2.22 0.77 -2.49
CA ALA A 69 -1.31 -0.06 -3.27
C ALA A 69 -1.39 0.25 -4.77
N GLY A 70 -0.24 0.48 -5.41
CA GLY A 70 -0.14 0.69 -6.85
C GLY A 70 1.00 1.63 -7.23
N VAL A 71 1.26 1.76 -8.54
CA VAL A 71 2.22 2.75 -9.07
C VAL A 71 1.60 4.15 -9.25
N GLY A 72 0.38 4.34 -8.74
CA GLY A 72 -0.39 5.59 -8.84
C GLY A 72 -0.50 6.08 -10.30
N CYS A 73 -0.06 7.32 -10.52
CA CYS A 73 -0.08 7.99 -11.82
C CYS A 73 0.77 7.30 -12.91
N ALA A 74 1.79 6.52 -12.54
CA ALA A 74 2.65 5.86 -13.51
C ALA A 74 1.87 4.80 -14.33
N GLN A 75 0.87 4.15 -13.73
CA GLN A 75 0.00 3.19 -14.44
C GLN A 75 -0.82 3.90 -15.51
N ALA A 76 -1.38 5.06 -15.19
CA ALA A 76 -2.17 5.86 -16.12
C ALA A 76 -1.31 6.31 -17.31
N VAL A 77 -0.09 6.78 -17.05
CA VAL A 77 0.87 7.19 -18.09
C VAL A 77 1.29 6.01 -18.97
N ILE A 78 1.65 4.87 -18.38
CA ILE A 78 2.05 3.68 -19.14
C ILE A 78 0.89 3.16 -20.00
N ARG A 79 -0.33 3.10 -19.45
CA ARG A 79 -1.51 2.66 -20.21
C ARG A 79 -1.88 3.62 -21.32
N GLY A 80 -1.79 4.93 -21.08
CA GLY A 80 -2.02 5.95 -22.09
C GLY A 80 -1.02 5.82 -23.25
N ALA A 81 0.26 5.60 -22.93
CA ALA A 81 1.29 5.36 -23.94
C ALA A 81 1.04 4.07 -24.76
N VAL A 82 0.59 2.99 -24.13
CA VAL A 82 0.32 1.71 -24.82
C VAL A 82 -0.96 1.77 -25.67
N LYS A 83 -2.02 2.42 -25.18
CA LYS A 83 -3.33 2.47 -25.85
C LYS A 83 -3.50 3.68 -26.78
N GLY A 84 -2.57 4.63 -26.75
CA GLY A 84 -2.68 5.89 -27.48
C GLY A 84 -3.79 6.81 -26.95
N SER A 85 -4.17 6.65 -25.68
CA SER A 85 -5.23 7.43 -25.02
C SER A 85 -4.65 8.39 -23.99
N GLU A 86 -5.33 9.50 -23.71
CA GLU A 86 -4.90 10.43 -22.65
C GLU A 86 -4.85 9.75 -21.28
N PRO A 87 -3.77 9.93 -20.49
CA PRO A 87 -3.64 9.33 -19.17
C PRO A 87 -4.59 10.02 -18.19
N ALA A 88 -5.68 9.34 -17.83
CA ALA A 88 -6.66 9.84 -16.87
C ALA A 88 -6.51 9.16 -15.51
N CYS A 89 -6.24 9.93 -14.46
CA CYS A 89 -6.35 9.50 -13.05
C CYS A 89 -7.77 9.74 -12.50
N GLY A 90 -8.81 9.46 -13.30
CA GLY A 90 -10.18 9.84 -12.99
C GLY A 90 -10.88 8.88 -12.01
N CYS A 91 -10.83 9.17 -10.71
CA CYS A 91 -11.75 8.60 -9.70
C CYS A 91 -13.18 9.20 -9.78
N SER A 92 -13.62 9.61 -10.98
CA SER A 92 -14.92 10.26 -11.19
C SER A 92 -15.76 9.48 -12.19
N GLY A 93 -16.19 8.28 -11.80
CA GLY A 93 -17.54 7.72 -12.00
C GLY A 93 -18.25 7.72 -13.36
N THR A 94 -17.61 7.98 -14.50
CA THR A 94 -18.33 8.06 -15.81
C THR A 94 -17.99 6.94 -16.80
N HIS A 95 -17.33 5.86 -16.40
CA HIS A 95 -17.11 4.68 -17.25
C HIS A 95 -17.76 3.44 -16.62
N PRO A 96 -18.49 2.60 -17.39
CA PRO A 96 -19.21 1.42 -16.88
C PRO A 96 -18.30 0.30 -16.34
N ASP A 97 -16.99 0.39 -16.58
CA ASP A 97 -15.98 -0.50 -16.02
C ASP A 97 -15.33 0.18 -14.82
N THR A 98 -16.12 0.41 -13.77
CA THR A 98 -15.64 0.85 -12.46
C THR A 98 -14.87 -0.28 -11.78
N ASP A 99 -13.58 -0.36 -12.07
CA ASP A 99 -12.60 -0.78 -11.08
C ASP A 99 -11.51 0.29 -11.03
N CYS A 100 -11.56 1.10 -9.96
CA CYS A 100 -10.47 1.99 -9.61
C CYS A 100 -9.25 1.14 -9.23
N CYS A 101 -8.37 0.90 -10.20
CA CYS A 101 -7.03 0.35 -10.06
C CYS A 101 -6.06 1.14 -10.94
#